data_AF-A0A354XTX6-F1
#
_entry.id   AF-A0A354XTX6-F1
#
_cell.length_a   1.000
_cell.length_b   1.000
_cell.length_c   1.000
_cell.angle_alpha   90.00
_cell.angle_beta   90.00
_cell.angle_gamma   90.00
#
_symmetry.space_group_name_H-M   'P 1'
#
loop_
_entity.id
_entity.type
_entity.pdbx_description
1 polymer ?
#
loop_
_entity_poly.entity_id
_entity_poly.type
_entity_poly.pdbx_seq_one_letter_code
_entity_poly.pdbx_strand_id
1 'polypeptide(L)' 'RGMAIDINPRFNPLRWKNADYPNQPEGAVLDTTVNGTLYSGHRVVEEFQRLGFRWGHTFSKYYDDHHFEKR' A
#
# COMPACT_ATOMS: atom_id res chain seq x y z
N ARG A 1 -0.04 -15.97 12.86
CA ARG A 1 -0.75 -14.67 12.98
C ARG A 1 0.30 -13.58 13.13
N GLY A 2 0.19 -12.48 12.40
CA GLY A 2 1.12 -11.36 12.47
C GLY A 2 2.18 -11.31 11.36
N MET A 3 1.93 -11.94 10.22
CA MET A 3 2.80 -11.77 9.05
C MET A 3 2.35 -10.53 8.28
N ALA A 4 3.16 -9.49 8.35
CA ALA A 4 2.97 -8.26 7.59
C ALA A 4 4.29 -7.82 6.96
N ILE A 5 4.18 -7.16 5.81
CA ILE A 5 5.33 -6.60 5.08
C ILE A 5 4.94 -5.22 4.59
N ASP A 6 5.78 -4.23 4.88
CA ASP A 6 5.66 -2.86 4.40
C ASP A 6 6.75 -2.58 3.37
N ILE A 7 6.37 -2.13 2.16
CA ILE A 7 7.32 -1.92 1.05
C ILE A 7 7.25 -0.48 0.54
N ASN A 8 8.41 0.18 0.59
CA ASN A 8 8.63 1.52 0.05
C ASN A 8 7.54 2.55 0.44
N PRO A 9 7.37 2.87 1.75
CA PRO A 9 6.34 3.81 2.20
C PRO A 9 6.46 5.21 1.59
N ARG A 10 7.65 5.59 1.10
CA ARG A 10 7.88 6.89 0.46
C ARG A 10 7.12 7.04 -0.86
N PHE A 11 6.93 5.95 -1.61
CA PHE A 11 6.17 5.92 -2.87
C PHE A 11 4.81 5.26 -2.72
N ASN A 12 4.59 4.47 -1.66
CA ASN A 12 3.34 3.77 -1.37
C ASN A 12 2.74 4.28 -0.05
N PRO A 13 2.29 5.54 0.02
CA PRO A 13 1.88 6.15 1.27
C PRO A 13 0.61 5.55 1.84
N LEU A 14 0.41 5.77 3.14
CA LEU A 14 -0.93 5.77 3.70
C LEU A 14 -1.66 7.06 3.28
N ARG A 15 -2.87 6.91 2.73
CA ARG A 15 -3.72 8.02 2.24
C ARG A 15 -5.12 7.93 2.83
N TRP A 16 -5.60 9.01 3.44
CA TRP A 16 -6.90 9.06 4.12
C TRP A 16 -8.04 9.18 3.11
N LYS A 17 -9.12 8.39 3.27
CA LYS A 17 -10.26 8.42 2.33
C LYS A 17 -11.26 9.52 2.64
N ASN A 18 -11.46 9.83 3.93
CA ASN A 18 -12.54 10.69 4.42
C ASN A 18 -12.04 11.85 5.29
N ALA A 19 -10.73 12.15 5.25
CA ALA A 19 -10.14 13.23 6.01
C ALA A 19 -9.02 13.88 5.20
N ASP A 20 -8.91 15.20 5.30
CA ASP A 20 -7.84 15.96 4.67
C ASP A 20 -6.62 16.02 5.62
N TYR A 21 -5.92 14.89 5.71
CA TYR A 21 -4.67 14.78 6.44
C TYR A 21 -3.54 14.49 5.46
N PRO A 22 -2.31 14.95 5.76
CA PRO A 22 -1.17 14.64 4.91
C PRO A 22 -0.96 13.11 4.83
N ASN A 23 -0.51 12.68 3.65
CA ASN A 23 -0.01 11.33 3.45
C ASN A 23 1.03 10.97 4.51
N GLN A 24 1.10 9.69 4.87
CA GLN A 24 2.11 9.18 5.79
C GLN A 24 3.06 8.22 5.06
N PRO A 25 4.39 8.37 5.21
CA PRO A 25 5.08 9.47 5.91
C PRO A 25 4.92 10.82 5.18
N GLU A 26 5.20 11.92 5.90
CA GLU A 26 5.11 13.27 5.33
C GLU A 26 5.97 13.40 4.06
N GLY A 27 5.42 14.04 3.04
CA GLY A 27 6.07 14.18 1.73
C GLY A 27 6.03 12.92 0.84
N ALA A 28 5.44 11.81 1.30
CA ALA A 28 5.21 10.64 0.46
C ALA A 28 4.10 10.89 -0.58
N VAL A 29 4.32 10.37 -1.79
CA VAL A 29 3.46 10.60 -2.96
C VAL A 29 3.27 9.29 -3.69
N LEU A 30 2.03 8.99 -4.08
CA LEU A 30 1.73 7.88 -4.97
C LEU A 30 1.84 8.38 -6.42
N ASP A 31 2.91 7.98 -7.11
CA ASP A 31 3.11 8.21 -8.55
C ASP A 31 3.38 6.88 -9.25
N THR A 32 2.37 6.35 -9.96
CA THR A 32 2.44 5.04 -10.60
C THR A 32 3.30 5.03 -11.87
N THR A 33 3.87 6.16 -12.27
CA THR A 33 4.87 6.23 -13.35
C THR A 33 6.30 5.98 -12.84
N VAL A 34 6.51 6.02 -11.52
CA VAL A 34 7.80 5.78 -10.89
C VAL A 34 7.93 4.30 -10.52
N ASN A 35 9.08 3.70 -10.88
CA ASN A 35 9.38 2.32 -10.53
C ASN A 35 9.36 2.11 -9.01
N GLY A 36 8.72 1.03 -8.57
CA GLY A 36 8.57 0.70 -7.15
C GLY A 36 7.34 1.29 -6.47
N THR A 37 6.50 2.04 -7.22
CA THR A 37 5.15 2.40 -6.81
C THR A 37 4.17 1.28 -7.14
N LEU A 38 3.43 0.83 -6.13
CA LEU A 38 2.46 -0.24 -6.20
C LEU A 38 1.11 0.28 -6.70
N TYR A 39 0.47 -0.51 -7.56
CA TYR A 39 -0.86 -0.23 -8.10
C TYR A 39 -1.56 -1.55 -8.43
N SER A 40 -2.87 -1.51 -8.68
CA SER A 40 -3.64 -2.69 -9.08
C SER A 40 -3.12 -3.26 -10.41
N GLY A 41 -2.71 -4.53 -10.41
CA GLY A 41 -2.06 -5.18 -11.55
C GLY A 41 -0.53 -5.03 -11.58
N HIS A 42 0.07 -4.40 -10.57
CA HIS A 42 1.52 -4.42 -10.41
C HIS A 42 1.98 -5.83 -10.00
N ARG A 43 3.05 -6.35 -10.63
CA ARG A 43 3.53 -7.73 -10.45
C ARG A 43 3.76 -8.12 -8.99
N VAL A 44 4.26 -7.18 -8.17
CA VAL A 44 4.43 -7.41 -6.72
C VAL A 44 3.08 -7.61 -6.02
N VAL A 45 2.09 -6.74 -6.31
CA VAL A 45 0.75 -6.85 -5.71
C VAL A 45 0.11 -8.19 -6.08
N GLU A 46 0.17 -8.56 -7.36
CA GLU A 46 -0.39 -9.83 -7.85
C GLU A 46 0.27 -11.05 -7.19
N GLU A 47 1.59 -11.02 -7.02
CA GLU A 47 2.34 -12.11 -6.39
C GLU A 47 2.00 -12.24 -4.89
N PHE A 48 1.90 -11.12 -4.17
CA PHE A 48 1.47 -11.13 -2.78
C PHE A 48 0.05 -11.66 -2.62
N GLN A 49 -0.87 -11.27 -3.50
CA GLN A 49 -2.23 -11.80 -3.52
C GLN A 49 -2.24 -13.31 -3.82
N ARG A 50 -1.44 -13.78 -4.79
CA ARG A 50 -1.27 -15.21 -5.11
C ARG A 50 -0.77 -16.00 -3.91
N LEU A 51 0.12 -15.42 -3.11
CA LEU A 51 0.65 -16.00 -1.87
C LEU A 51 -0.34 -15.91 -0.68
N GLY A 52 -1.52 -15.32 -0.88
CA GLY A 52 -2.57 -15.22 0.12
C GLY A 52 -2.45 -14.02 1.05
N PHE A 53 -1.69 -13.00 0.69
CA PHE A 53 -1.68 -11.73 1.40
C PHE A 53 -2.84 -10.84 0.94
N ARG A 54 -3.41 -10.09 1.88
CA ARG A 54 -4.29 -8.96 1.61
C ARG A 54 -3.45 -7.70 1.51
N TRP A 55 -3.72 -6.89 0.51
CA TRP A 55 -3.08 -5.59 0.34
C TRP A 55 -3.88 -4.47 1.05
N GLY A 56 -3.17 -3.61 1.79
CA GLY A 56 -3.70 -2.51 2.59
C GLY A 56 -4.43 -1.44 1.78
N HIS A 57 -4.22 -1.38 0.45
CA HIS A 57 -5.05 -0.60 -0.47
C HIS A 57 -6.56 -0.90 -0.34
N THR A 58 -6.91 -2.12 0.06
CA THR A 58 -8.30 -2.58 0.21
C THR A 58 -8.92 -2.26 1.58
N PHE A 59 -8.24 -1.50 2.44
CA PHE A 59 -8.77 -1.13 3.75
C PHE A 59 -9.88 -0.08 3.63
N SER A 60 -10.82 -0.06 4.59
CA SER A 60 -12.00 0.80 4.51
C SER A 60 -11.73 2.25 4.91
N LYS A 61 -10.81 2.49 5.86
CA LYS A 61 -10.56 3.83 6.44
C LYS A 61 -9.55 4.67 5.65
N TYR A 62 -8.51 4.03 5.13
CA TYR A 62 -7.43 4.64 4.38
C TYR A 62 -6.93 3.65 3.32
N TYR A 63 -6.22 4.15 2.32
CA TYR A 63 -5.36 3.32 1.48
C TYR A 63 -4.04 3.16 2.23
N ASP A 64 -3.61 1.93 2.49
CA ASP A 64 -2.31 1.64 3.09
C ASP A 64 -1.41 0.94 2.08
N ASP A 65 -0.91 1.72 1.12
CA ASP A 65 -0.41 1.17 -0.15
C ASP A 65 0.92 0.40 0.03
N HIS A 66 1.67 0.64 1.11
CA HIS A 66 2.88 -0.12 1.41
C HIS A 66 2.60 -1.46 2.09
N HIS A 67 1.42 -1.64 2.68
CA HIS A 67 1.14 -2.71 3.62
C HIS A 67 0.55 -3.97 2.99
N PHE A 68 1.12 -5.13 3.30
CA PHE A 68 0.55 -6.44 2.99
C PHE A 68 0.45 -7.27 4.26
N GLU A 69 -0.69 -7.91 4.51
CA GLU A 69 -0.91 -8.78 5.68
C GLU A 69 -1.44 -10.16 5.32
N LYS A 70 -1.03 -11.20 6.07
CA LYS A 70 -1.57 -12.56 5.99
C LYS A 70 -2.04 -13.03 7.36
N ARG A 71 -3.27 -13.54 7.43
CA ARG A 71 -3.87 -14.05 8.68
C ARG A 71 -3.49 -15.50 8.95
#